data_AF-A0A510HNC0-F1
#
_entry.id   AF-A0A510HNC0-F1
#
_cell.length_a   1.000
_cell.length_b   1.000
_cell.length_c   1.000
_cell.angle_alpha   90.00
_cell.angle_beta   90.00
_cell.angle_gamma   90.00
#
_symmetry.space_group_name_H-M   'P 1'
#
loop_
_entity.id
_entity.type
_entity.pdbx_description
1 polymer ?
#
loop_
_entity_poly.entity_id
_entity_poly.type
_entity_poly.pdbx_seq_one_letter_code
_entity_poly.pdbx_strand_id
1 'polypeptide(L)'
;MPGRHRTADERAKATAIGFALAGLYLHVERGFTGRQVQHVHTLMARRRRAWPSFVLPRDRGRVNVEHVMTRPPGPARDRAIEAWCASVWGAFGGNRDAVVGLLESCGIG
;
A
#
# COMPACT_ATOMS: atom_id res chain seq x y z
N MET A 1 -2.81 16.04 -33.40
CA MET A 1 -2.03 16.31 -32.17
C MET A 1 -2.42 15.28 -31.08
N PRO A 2 -1.72 14.16 -30.88
CA PRO A 2 -2.01 13.28 -29.75
C PRO A 2 -0.87 13.31 -28.73
N GLY A 3 -1.14 13.70 -27.48
CA GLY A 3 -0.12 13.67 -26.44
C GLY A 3 -0.54 14.25 -25.09
N ARG A 4 -1.56 13.70 -24.44
CA ARG A 4 -1.89 14.06 -23.03
C ARG A 4 -2.41 12.94 -22.13
N HIS A 5 -2.58 11.71 -22.62
CA HIS A 5 -3.20 10.63 -21.80
C HIS A 5 -2.20 9.84 -20.95
N ARG A 6 -0.97 9.60 -21.42
CA ARG A 6 -0.01 8.67 -20.78
C ARG A 6 0.44 9.10 -19.37
N THR A 7 0.64 10.40 -19.16
CA THR A 7 1.19 10.95 -17.90
C THR A 7 0.17 10.98 -16.76
N ALA A 8 -1.12 11.14 -17.07
CA ALA A 8 -2.19 11.11 -16.06
C ALA A 8 -2.36 9.69 -15.50
N ASP A 9 -2.31 8.67 -16.36
CA ASP A 9 -2.47 7.27 -15.98
C ASP A 9 -1.32 6.76 -15.12
N GLU A 10 -0.08 7.14 -15.44
CA GLU A 10 1.11 6.80 -14.65
C GLU A 10 1.07 7.43 -13.26
N ARG A 11 0.62 8.68 -13.17
CA ARG A 11 0.47 9.37 -11.88
C ARG A 11 -0.65 8.77 -11.02
N ALA A 12 -1.77 8.39 -11.64
CA ALA A 12 -2.86 7.70 -10.96
C ALA A 12 -2.39 6.34 -10.41
N LYS A 13 -1.60 5.58 -11.19
CA LYS A 13 -0.99 4.31 -10.75
C LYS A 13 -0.03 4.52 -9.58
N ALA A 14 0.90 5.48 -9.67
CA ALA A 14 1.85 5.78 -8.60
C ALA A 14 1.14 6.20 -7.29
N THR A 15 0.04 6.95 -7.42
CA THR A 15 -0.81 7.33 -6.29
C THR A 15 -1.42 6.09 -5.63
N ALA A 16 -2.08 5.23 -6.42
CA ALA A 16 -2.72 4.01 -5.90
C ALA A 16 -1.71 3.06 -5.23
N ILE A 17 -0.54 2.86 -5.85
CA ILE A 17 0.54 2.06 -5.28
C ILE A 17 1.04 2.68 -3.98
N GLY A 18 1.23 4.00 -3.93
CA GLY A 18 1.67 4.69 -2.72
C GLY A 18 0.72 4.53 -1.55
N PHE A 19 -0.59 4.63 -1.78
CA PHE A 19 -1.60 4.37 -0.75
C PHE A 19 -1.58 2.91 -0.27
N ALA A 20 -1.50 1.96 -1.19
CA ALA A 20 -1.46 0.53 -0.86
C ALA A 20 -0.22 0.17 -0.03
N LEU A 21 0.97 0.61 -0.47
CA LEU A 21 2.23 0.33 0.23
C LEU A 21 2.32 1.02 1.58
N ALA A 22 1.83 2.25 1.70
CA ALA A 22 1.74 2.92 3.01
C ALA A 22 0.82 2.15 3.97
N GLY A 23 -0.33 1.67 3.50
CA GLY A 23 -1.24 0.87 4.32
C GLY A 23 -0.63 -0.43 4.79
N LEU A 24 0.05 -1.15 3.88
CA LEU A 24 0.76 -2.40 4.20
C LEU A 24 1.89 -2.18 5.22
N TYR A 25 2.74 -1.18 5.02
CA TYR A 25 3.79 -0.83 5.97
C TYR A 25 3.24 -0.50 7.36
N LEU A 26 2.24 0.38 7.44
CA LEU A 26 1.66 0.80 8.71
C LEU A 26 1.01 -0.37 9.45
N HIS A 27 0.34 -1.25 8.72
CA HIS A 27 -0.29 -2.42 9.32
C HIS A 27 0.74 -3.46 9.77
N VAL A 28 1.65 -3.86 8.87
CA VAL A 28 2.58 -4.98 9.09
C VAL A 28 3.74 -4.60 10.00
N GLU A 29 4.37 -3.43 9.81
CA GLU A 29 5.54 -3.03 10.63
C GLU A 29 5.17 -2.17 11.84
N ARG A 30 4.10 -1.37 11.74
CA ARG A 30 3.72 -0.42 12.81
C ARG A 30 2.53 -0.90 13.64
N GLY A 31 1.90 -2.02 13.28
CA GLY A 31 0.79 -2.61 14.02
C GLY A 31 -0.50 -1.80 13.96
N PHE A 32 -0.67 -0.94 12.94
CA PHE A 32 -1.86 -0.11 12.82
C PHE A 32 -3.06 -0.98 12.45
N THR A 33 -4.19 -0.72 13.10
CA THR A 33 -5.49 -1.29 12.72
C THR A 33 -5.95 -0.70 11.38
N GLY A 34 -6.85 -1.39 10.67
CA GLY A 34 -7.43 -0.88 9.43
C GLY A 34 -8.08 0.51 9.58
N ARG A 35 -8.66 0.81 10.75
CA ARG A 35 -9.23 2.14 11.04
C ARG A 35 -8.15 3.22 11.14
N GLN A 36 -7.02 2.92 11.79
CA GLN A 36 -5.89 3.85 11.88
C GLN A 36 -5.25 4.07 10.50
N VAL A 37 -5.12 3.01 9.69
CA VAL A 37 -4.64 3.12 8.30
C VAL A 37 -5.59 4.00 7.47
N GLN A 38 -6.90 3.80 7.58
CA GLN A 38 -7.89 4.62 6.87
C GLN A 38 -7.78 6.11 7.26
N HIS A 39 -7.54 6.40 8.54
CA HIS A 39 -7.30 7.77 9.00
C HIS A 39 -6.04 8.38 8.37
N VAL A 40 -4.93 7.63 8.35
CA VAL A 40 -3.68 8.05 7.70
C VAL A 40 -3.90 8.28 6.19
N HIS A 41 -4.66 7.44 5.50
CA HIS A 41 -5.00 7.67 4.09
C HIS A 41 -5.76 8.98 3.87
N THR A 42 -6.71 9.31 4.74
CA THR A 42 -7.41 10.61 4.67
C THR A 42 -6.45 11.78 4.87
N LEU A 43 -5.49 11.67 5.81
CA LEU A 43 -4.46 12.68 6.00
C LEU A 43 -3.56 12.80 4.76
N MET A 44 -3.13 11.67 4.20
CA MET A 44 -2.31 11.62 2.99
C MET A 44 -3.00 12.29 1.79
N ALA A 45 -4.29 12.04 1.59
CA ALA A 45 -5.06 12.60 0.48
C ALA A 45 -5.20 14.14 0.56
N ARG A 46 -5.14 14.72 1.77
CA ARG A 46 -5.26 16.17 2.00
C ARG A 46 -3.96 16.93 1.78
N ARG A 47 -2.82 16.25 1.69
CA ARG A 47 -1.50 16.87 1.57
C ARG A 47 -1.02 16.83 0.11
N ARG A 48 -0.53 17.97 -0.39
CA ARG A 48 0.18 18.01 -1.68
C ARG A 48 1.58 17.42 -1.51
N ARG A 49 1.96 16.54 -2.43
CA ARG A 49 3.26 15.86 -2.42
C ARG A 49 3.67 15.37 -3.80
N ALA A 50 4.96 15.09 -3.94
CA ALA A 50 5.45 14.24 -5.01
C ALA A 50 5.23 12.77 -4.62
N TRP A 51 4.76 11.96 -5.58
CA TRP A 51 4.68 10.53 -5.40
C TRP A 51 6.02 9.92 -5.77
N PRO A 52 6.66 9.13 -4.89
CA PRO A 52 7.91 8.46 -5.23
C PRO A 52 7.65 7.42 -6.32
N SER A 53 8.71 7.10 -7.07
CA SER A 53 8.70 5.91 -7.92
C SER A 53 8.87 4.69 -7.04
N PHE A 54 8.05 3.67 -7.26
CA PHE A 54 8.12 2.42 -6.53
C PHE A 54 8.67 1.32 -7.43
N VAL A 55 9.56 0.49 -6.87
CA VAL A 55 10.03 -0.72 -7.50
C VAL A 55 8.92 -1.76 -7.41
N LEU A 56 8.39 -2.16 -8.55
CA LEU A 56 7.38 -3.22 -8.64
C LEU A 56 8.09 -4.56 -8.77
N PRO A 57 8.00 -5.46 -7.79
CA PRO A 57 8.58 -6.79 -7.91
C PRO A 57 7.86 -7.58 -9.00
N ARG A 58 8.58 -8.51 -9.64
CA ARG A 58 8.00 -9.42 -10.65
C ARG A 58 6.92 -10.31 -10.05
N ASP A 59 7.12 -10.74 -8.81
CA ASP A 59 6.15 -11.46 -7.99
C ASP A 59 5.68 -10.53 -6.85
N ARG A 60 4.36 -10.38 -6.70
CA ARG A 60 3.74 -9.42 -5.77
C ARG A 60 3.37 -10.04 -4.42
N GLY A 61 3.81 -11.27 -4.16
CA GLY A 61 3.56 -12.00 -2.93
C GLY A 61 3.07 -13.41 -3.22
N ARG A 62 3.50 -14.37 -2.40
CA ARG A 62 3.14 -15.78 -2.55
C ARG A 62 1.70 -16.08 -2.16
N VAL A 63 1.12 -15.26 -1.27
CA VAL A 63 -0.30 -15.36 -0.88
C VAL A 63 -1.13 -14.50 -1.84
N ASN A 64 -2.12 -15.10 -2.49
CA ASN A 64 -3.07 -14.40 -3.36
C ASN A 64 -4.28 -13.90 -2.54
N VAL A 65 -4.88 -12.78 -2.95
CA VAL A 65 -6.13 -12.26 -2.38
C VAL A 65 -7.26 -13.30 -2.44
N GLU A 66 -7.23 -14.18 -3.44
CA GLU A 66 -8.17 -15.29 -3.58
C GLU A 66 -8.18 -16.24 -2.35
N HIS A 67 -7.02 -16.45 -1.71
CA HIS A 67 -6.90 -17.26 -0.49
C HIS A 67 -7.61 -16.63 0.72
N VAL A 68 -7.76 -15.31 0.71
CA VAL A 68 -8.54 -14.57 1.70
C VAL A 68 -10.03 -14.66 1.39
N MET A 69 -10.39 -14.45 0.11
CA MET A 69 -11.78 -14.35 -0.33
C MET A 69 -12.53 -15.68 -0.23
N THR A 70 -11.83 -16.81 -0.30
CA THR A 70 -12.39 -18.16 -0.16
C THR A 70 -12.69 -18.55 1.30
N ARG A 71 -12.27 -17.74 2.28
CA ARG A 71 -12.49 -18.03 3.70
C ARG A 71 -13.75 -17.32 4.23
N PRO A 72 -14.59 -18.01 5.02
CA PRO A 72 -15.74 -17.38 5.65
C PRO A 72 -15.31 -16.30 6.64
N PRO A 73 -16.13 -15.25 6.87
CA PRO A 73 -15.87 -14.24 7.89
C PRO A 73 -15.57 -14.86 9.26
N GLY A 74 -14.61 -14.27 9.98
CA GLY A 74 -14.19 -14.71 11.31
C GLY A 74 -12.68 -14.96 11.39
N PRO A 75 -12.20 -15.56 12.50
CA PRO A 75 -10.78 -15.60 12.83
C PRO A 75 -9.89 -16.25 11.76
N ALA A 76 -10.43 -17.20 10.99
CA ALA A 76 -9.69 -17.85 9.92
C ALA A 76 -9.42 -16.91 8.73
N ARG A 77 -10.37 -16.04 8.38
CA ARG A 77 -10.20 -15.02 7.35
C ARG A 77 -9.31 -13.89 7.84
N ASP A 78 -9.44 -13.48 9.09
CA ASP A 78 -8.58 -12.44 9.68
C ASP A 78 -7.10 -12.86 9.61
N ARG A 79 -6.77 -14.09 10.02
CA ARG A 79 -5.40 -14.63 9.87
C ARG A 79 -4.94 -14.70 8.42
N ALA A 80 -5.84 -14.95 7.47
CA ALA A 80 -5.48 -14.96 6.06
C ALA A 80 -5.21 -13.56 5.53
N ILE A 81 -5.96 -12.55 5.99
CA ILE A 81 -5.71 -11.14 5.69
C ILE A 81 -4.31 -10.76 6.20
N GLU A 82 -4.00 -11.08 7.46
CA GLU A 82 -2.67 -10.79 8.05
C GLU A 82 -1.54 -11.47 7.24
N ALA A 83 -1.67 -12.76 6.94
CA ALA A 83 -0.69 -13.50 6.15
C ALA A 83 -0.54 -12.93 4.72
N TRP A 84 -1.64 -12.51 4.11
CA TRP A 84 -1.65 -11.87 2.80
C TRP A 84 -0.95 -10.51 2.82
N CYS A 85 -1.30 -9.63 3.77
CA CYS A 85 -0.65 -8.34 3.97
C CYS A 85 0.86 -8.50 4.17
N ALA A 86 1.28 -9.39 5.06
CA ALA A 86 2.69 -9.67 5.31
C ALA A 86 3.41 -10.21 4.06
N SER A 87 2.78 -11.12 3.30
CA SER A 87 3.37 -11.66 2.07
C SER A 87 3.52 -10.60 0.98
N VAL A 88 2.54 -9.72 0.80
CA VAL A 88 2.63 -8.64 -0.19
C VAL A 88 3.66 -7.62 0.27
N TRP A 89 3.63 -7.19 1.53
CA TRP A 89 4.63 -6.25 2.05
C TRP A 89 6.06 -6.79 1.91
N GLY A 90 6.29 -8.06 2.24
CA GLY A 90 7.59 -8.71 2.08
C GLY A 90 8.13 -8.67 0.65
N ALA A 91 7.26 -8.86 -0.36
CA ALA A 91 7.66 -8.74 -1.76
C ALA A 91 8.00 -7.30 -2.18
N PHE A 92 7.34 -6.30 -1.57
CA PHE A 92 7.56 -4.89 -1.84
C PHE A 92 8.55 -4.21 -0.87
N GLY A 93 9.17 -4.95 0.05
CA GLY A 93 9.98 -4.40 1.16
C GLY A 93 11.16 -3.53 0.73
N GLY A 94 11.66 -3.70 -0.50
CA GLY A 94 12.67 -2.79 -1.08
C GLY A 94 12.19 -1.33 -1.25
N ASN A 95 10.89 -1.07 -1.09
CA ASN A 95 10.30 0.28 -1.12
C ASN A 95 10.17 0.92 0.27
N ARG A 96 10.62 0.26 1.34
CA ARG A 96 10.42 0.72 2.72
C ARG A 96 10.81 2.18 2.92
N ASP A 97 12.02 2.57 2.51
CA ASP A 97 12.51 3.94 2.68
C ASP A 97 11.70 4.96 1.87
N ALA A 98 11.25 4.59 0.67
CA ALA A 98 10.37 5.44 -0.14
C ALA A 98 8.99 5.61 0.53
N VAL A 99 8.46 4.57 1.18
CA VAL A 99 7.21 4.64 1.94
C VAL A 99 7.36 5.46 3.21
N VAL A 100 8.47 5.31 3.94
CA VAL A 100 8.75 6.11 5.15
C VAL A 100 8.90 7.59 4.79
N GLY A 101 9.74 7.93 3.81
CA GLY A 101 9.89 9.33 3.36
C GLY A 101 8.59 9.90 2.77
N LEU A 102 7.78 9.03 2.14
CA LEU A 102 6.41 9.40 1.79
C LEU A 102 5.60 9.71 3.05
N LEU A 103 5.55 8.89 4.09
CA LEU A 103 4.77 9.21 5.29
C LEU A 103 5.27 10.49 6.00
N GLU A 104 6.58 10.66 6.12
CA GLU A 104 7.21 11.83 6.74
C GLU A 104 6.88 13.13 6.02
N SER A 105 6.90 13.14 4.67
CA SER A 105 6.50 14.33 3.90
C SER A 105 5.01 14.69 4.07
N CYS A 106 4.23 13.86 4.78
CA CYS A 106 2.84 14.13 5.16
C CYS A 106 2.71 14.60 6.62
N GLY A 107 3.82 14.61 7.37
CA GLY A 107 3.83 14.80 8.81
C GLY A 107 3.33 13.56 9.56
N ILE A 108 3.53 12.36 9.03
CA ILE A 108 3.13 11.08 9.64
C ILE A 108 4.41 10.30 9.94
N GLY A 109 4.78 10.19 11.22
CA GLY A 109 5.96 9.46 11.72
C GLY A 109 5.56 8.39 12.73
#